data_AF-A0A7S7QYB4-F1
#
_entry.id   AF-A0A7S7QYB4-F1
#
_cell.length_a   1.000
_cell.length_b   1.000
_cell.length_c   1.000
_cell.angle_alpha   90.00
_cell.angle_beta   90.00
_cell.angle_gamma   90.00
#
_symmetry.space_group_name_H-M   'P 1'
#
loop_
_entity.id
_entity.type
_entity.pdbx_description
1 polymer ?
#
loop_
_entity_poly.entity_id
_entity_poly.type
_entity_poly.pdbx_seq_one_letter_code
_entity_poly.pdbx_strand_id
1 'polypeptide(L)'
;MQAGPADAARRSAGFPWDDLFGTRPHRPRAPVRRAVVPLPKPRPAEAPAAAEPDRPAAKPAPSAAPAEAAKPAETSKPAEAAKPAETATPQPSACRQALTEEIAIAPSIPDIHGAGGCGGEDLVRLEAIVLSDKRKVAVKPAAILRCKMASAVADWIRSDIAPLVQGQGGAISALDNFDSFECRGRNRVAGALLSEHGRANALDVRAFGLADGKSISLTDRSVPRSLRETVLHSVCTRFSTVLGPGSDWYHEDHIHLDLMERRNNYRICQWDVYDPLPQTAPLLPAERPEEAPPREVAAKSDGGKDERSKADTSKPDDGKPDAARSGEAAAPKGAAEAKSQPTKKRRQSRRP
;
A
#
# COMPACT_ATOMS: atom_id res chain seq x y z
N MET A 1 56.47 4.11 -49.29
CA MET A 1 56.10 2.67 -49.27
C MET A 1 55.53 2.39 -47.88
N GLN A 2 54.25 2.67 -47.61
CA GLN A 2 53.04 1.83 -47.86
C GLN A 2 53.06 0.45 -47.20
N ALA A 3 52.31 0.35 -46.09
CA ALA A 3 51.43 -0.75 -45.64
C ALA A 3 50.97 -0.35 -44.21
N GLY A 4 49.72 -0.33 -43.76
CA GLY A 4 48.40 -0.73 -44.22
C GLY A 4 47.56 -0.96 -42.93
N PRO A 5 46.33 -0.45 -42.78
CA PRO A 5 45.60 -0.54 -41.53
C PRO A 5 44.74 -1.80 -41.51
N ALA A 6 45.14 -2.84 -40.76
CA ALA A 6 44.31 -4.01 -40.54
C ALA A 6 44.77 -4.82 -39.33
N ASP A 7 44.49 -4.35 -38.12
CA ASP A 7 44.34 -5.22 -36.94
C ASP A 7 43.53 -4.53 -35.83
N ALA A 8 42.32 -4.10 -36.20
CA ALA A 8 41.33 -3.58 -35.28
C ALA A 8 39.94 -4.09 -35.65
N ALA A 9 39.76 -5.41 -35.72
CA ALA A 9 38.42 -6.01 -35.83
C ALA A 9 38.46 -7.50 -35.46
N ARG A 10 38.27 -7.82 -34.17
CA ARG A 10 37.69 -9.09 -33.69
C ARG A 10 37.33 -8.97 -32.21
N ARG A 11 36.41 -8.04 -31.91
CA ARG A 11 35.54 -8.14 -30.74
C ARG A 11 34.13 -7.94 -31.26
N SER A 12 33.49 -9.04 -31.63
CA SER A 12 32.06 -9.08 -31.90
C SER A 12 31.35 -8.62 -30.62
N ALA A 13 30.66 -7.48 -30.72
CA ALA A 13 29.72 -7.01 -29.71
C ALA A 13 28.56 -8.02 -29.65
N GLY A 14 28.32 -8.59 -28.47
CA GLY A 14 27.14 -9.42 -28.22
C GLY A 14 25.88 -8.55 -28.28
N PHE A 15 24.88 -9.00 -29.04
CA PHE A 15 23.58 -8.35 -29.13
C PHE A 15 22.76 -8.59 -27.85
N PRO A 16 21.84 -7.68 -27.47
CA PRO A 16 21.18 -7.68 -26.16
C PRO A 16 20.04 -8.70 -25.99
N TRP A 17 20.00 -9.75 -26.82
CA TRP A 17 18.92 -10.75 -26.86
C TRP A 17 19.36 -12.19 -26.49
N ASP A 18 20.63 -12.41 -26.17
CA ASP A 18 21.16 -13.75 -25.82
C ASP A 18 20.66 -14.30 -24.46
N ASP A 19 19.99 -13.49 -23.63
CA ASP A 19 19.43 -13.94 -22.35
C ASP A 19 18.02 -14.57 -22.49
N LEU A 20 17.43 -14.65 -23.69
CA LEU A 20 16.07 -15.21 -23.90
C LEU A 20 16.03 -16.75 -24.11
N PHE A 21 17.15 -17.41 -24.43
CA PHE A 21 17.19 -18.86 -24.73
C PHE A 21 18.12 -19.70 -23.85
N GLY A 22 18.60 -19.16 -22.72
CA GLY A 22 19.15 -19.99 -21.63
C GLY A 22 20.43 -20.78 -21.94
N THR A 23 21.33 -20.28 -22.79
CA THR A 23 22.56 -21.01 -23.20
C THR A 23 23.84 -20.61 -22.45
N ARG A 24 23.74 -19.94 -21.29
CA ARG A 24 24.90 -19.74 -20.40
C ARG A 24 25.10 -20.97 -19.50
N PRO A 25 26.27 -21.65 -19.54
CA PRO A 25 26.55 -22.74 -18.61
C PRO A 25 26.59 -22.21 -17.18
N HIS A 26 25.76 -22.77 -16.30
CA HIS A 26 25.74 -22.44 -14.88
C HIS A 26 27.12 -22.71 -14.26
N ARG A 27 27.75 -21.64 -13.75
CA ARG A 27 28.93 -21.76 -12.88
C ARG A 27 28.49 -22.53 -11.61
N PRO A 28 29.12 -23.66 -11.26
CA PRO A 28 28.70 -24.43 -10.09
C PRO A 28 28.87 -23.55 -8.84
N ARG A 29 27.78 -23.37 -8.10
CA ARG A 29 27.81 -22.74 -6.78
C ARG A 29 28.56 -23.68 -5.84
N ALA A 30 29.54 -23.15 -5.11
CA ALA A 30 30.21 -23.88 -4.04
C ALA A 30 29.16 -24.43 -3.04
N PRO A 31 29.39 -25.62 -2.46
CA PRO A 31 28.44 -26.22 -1.52
C PRO A 31 28.25 -25.28 -0.33
N VAL A 32 27.00 -24.91 -0.07
CA VAL A 32 26.62 -24.16 1.13
C VAL A 32 26.90 -25.07 2.32
N ARG A 33 27.94 -24.76 3.10
CA ARG A 33 28.13 -25.38 4.41
C ARG A 33 26.88 -25.05 5.23
N ARG A 34 26.13 -26.07 5.66
CA ARG A 34 25.12 -25.90 6.71
C ARG A 34 25.86 -25.41 7.95
N ALA A 35 25.78 -24.12 8.22
CA ALA A 35 26.15 -23.60 9.52
C ALA A 35 25.11 -24.16 10.51
N VAL A 36 25.52 -25.15 11.30
CA VAL A 36 24.81 -25.48 12.53
C VAL A 36 25.01 -24.27 13.43
N VAL A 37 23.99 -23.42 13.51
CA VAL A 37 23.97 -22.31 14.47
C VAL A 37 23.91 -22.98 15.85
N PRO A 38 24.97 -22.88 16.69
CA PRO A 38 24.91 -23.44 18.02
C PRO A 38 23.83 -22.69 18.80
N LEU A 39 22.89 -23.41 19.40
CA LEU A 39 21.99 -22.82 20.38
C LEU A 39 22.83 -22.17 21.49
N PRO A 40 22.46 -20.96 21.95
CA PRO A 40 23.19 -20.28 23.03
C PRO A 40 23.20 -21.17 24.27
N LYS A 41 24.38 -21.33 24.90
CA LYS A 41 24.53 -22.09 26.14
C LYS A 41 23.66 -21.46 27.24
N PRO A 42 23.04 -22.27 28.12
CA PRO A 42 22.32 -21.72 29.27
C PRO A 42 23.27 -20.91 30.16
N ARG A 43 22.73 -19.83 30.74
CA ARG A 43 23.46 -18.89 31.60
C ARG A 43 24.10 -19.66 32.79
N PRO A 44 25.40 -19.46 33.08
CA PRO A 44 26.05 -20.04 34.26
C PRO A 44 25.37 -19.58 35.55
N ALA A 45 25.31 -20.46 36.56
CA ALA A 45 24.62 -20.21 37.83
C ALA A 45 25.24 -19.08 38.70
N GLU A 46 26.42 -18.56 38.33
CA GLU A 46 27.14 -17.50 39.04
C GLU A 46 27.14 -16.13 38.33
N ALA A 47 26.30 -15.94 37.30
CA ALA A 47 26.11 -14.61 36.71
C ALA A 47 25.17 -13.75 37.59
N PRO A 48 25.52 -12.50 37.94
CA PRO A 48 24.65 -11.65 38.75
C PRO A 48 23.33 -11.36 38.03
N ALA A 49 22.23 -11.45 38.77
CA ALA A 49 20.88 -11.21 38.27
C ALA A 49 20.74 -9.75 37.77
N ALA A 50 19.99 -9.58 36.68
CA ALA A 50 19.61 -8.27 36.18
C ALA A 50 18.80 -7.53 37.27
N ALA A 51 19.25 -6.33 37.61
CA ALA A 51 18.56 -5.44 38.53
C ALA A 51 17.23 -4.96 37.93
N GLU A 52 16.17 -5.06 38.71
CA GLU A 52 14.89 -4.37 38.49
C GLU A 52 14.96 -2.89 38.95
N PRO A 53 14.06 -2.03 38.46
CA PRO A 53 14.17 -0.58 38.60
C PRO A 53 13.70 -0.08 39.98
N ASP A 54 14.52 0.77 40.61
CA ASP A 54 14.17 1.48 41.85
C ASP A 54 13.02 2.48 41.64
N ARG A 55 11.97 2.31 42.44
CA ARG A 55 10.94 3.31 42.76
C ARG A 55 11.45 4.22 43.87
N PRO A 56 11.31 5.56 43.77
CA PRO A 56 11.45 6.40 44.95
C PRO A 56 10.10 6.59 45.67
N ALA A 57 10.08 6.21 46.95
CA ALA A 57 9.00 6.41 47.90
C ALA A 57 9.01 7.82 48.52
N ALA A 58 7.85 8.20 49.07
CA ALA A 58 7.44 9.55 49.44
C ALA A 58 7.94 10.06 50.82
N LYS A 59 7.82 11.39 50.94
CA LYS A 59 8.06 12.36 52.06
C LYS A 59 7.71 11.90 53.50
N PRO A 60 8.23 12.62 54.51
CA PRO A 60 7.39 13.66 55.16
C PRO A 60 8.13 14.99 55.55
N ALA A 61 7.35 16.04 55.81
CA ALA A 61 7.69 17.33 56.46
C ALA A 61 7.39 17.25 57.99
N PRO A 62 7.40 18.32 58.85
CA PRO A 62 7.64 19.78 58.68
C PRO A 62 8.45 20.48 59.82
N SER A 63 8.72 21.82 59.73
CA SER A 63 8.45 22.83 60.80
C SER A 63 8.95 24.28 60.50
N ALA A 64 8.01 25.24 60.59
CA ALA A 64 7.95 26.67 60.98
C ALA A 64 9.12 27.73 60.84
N ALA A 65 8.88 28.76 59.99
CA ALA A 65 8.71 30.24 60.20
C ALA A 65 9.69 31.12 61.07
N PRO A 66 9.70 32.49 60.97
CA PRO A 66 9.38 33.48 59.90
C PRO A 66 10.31 34.76 59.82
N ALA A 67 9.89 35.80 59.05
CA ALA A 67 10.19 37.27 59.10
C ALA A 67 11.40 37.78 58.26
N GLU A 68 11.47 38.96 57.59
CA GLU A 68 10.61 40.11 57.24
C GLU A 68 11.41 41.06 56.28
N ALA A 69 10.75 41.90 55.47
CA ALA A 69 11.11 43.19 54.79
C ALA A 69 12.59 43.53 54.39
N ALA A 70 12.95 44.24 53.30
CA ALA A 70 12.36 45.40 52.63
C ALA A 70 13.05 45.67 51.24
N LYS A 71 12.36 46.46 50.40
CA LYS A 71 12.79 47.14 49.13
C LYS A 71 13.76 48.34 49.42
N PRO A 72 14.27 49.18 48.46
CA PRO A 72 13.82 49.47 47.06
C PRO A 72 14.90 49.82 45.98
N ALA A 73 14.43 50.02 44.71
CA ALA A 73 14.78 51.07 43.70
C ALA A 73 16.26 51.27 43.22
N GLU A 74 16.63 51.70 42.01
CA GLU A 74 15.97 52.31 40.84
C GLU A 74 16.97 52.41 39.65
N THR A 75 16.42 52.52 38.43
CA THR A 75 16.94 53.24 37.23
C THR A 75 18.25 52.76 36.55
N SER A 76 18.22 52.36 35.27
CA SER A 76 17.98 53.29 34.15
C SER A 76 17.44 52.59 32.88
N LYS A 77 16.55 53.30 32.19
CA LYS A 77 15.74 52.93 30.99
C LYS A 77 16.47 53.42 29.69
N PRO A 78 15.90 53.31 28.47
CA PRO A 78 16.11 52.25 27.49
C PRO A 78 16.62 52.75 26.12
N ALA A 79 17.18 51.87 25.29
CA ALA A 79 17.20 52.08 23.84
C ALA A 79 15.94 51.46 23.22
N GLU A 80 15.14 52.30 22.58
CA GLU A 80 13.91 51.94 21.89
C GLU A 80 14.19 51.60 20.41
N ALA A 81 13.37 50.68 19.89
CA ALA A 81 13.09 50.37 18.48
C ALA A 81 14.05 49.44 17.72
N ALA A 82 13.71 48.14 17.73
CA ALA A 82 13.02 47.57 16.58
C ALA A 82 12.01 46.54 17.07
N LYS A 83 10.72 46.87 17.01
CA LYS A 83 9.64 45.90 17.17
C LYS A 83 9.82 44.88 16.03
N PRO A 84 9.99 43.57 16.27
CA PRO A 84 9.90 42.60 15.19
C PRO A 84 8.56 42.83 14.51
N ALA A 85 8.59 43.06 13.19
CA ALA A 85 7.39 43.13 12.38
C ALA A 85 6.53 41.91 12.75
N GLU A 86 5.28 42.14 13.16
CA GLU A 86 4.29 41.07 13.20
C GLU A 86 4.33 40.41 11.83
N THR A 87 4.86 39.20 11.78
CA THR A 87 4.83 38.36 10.59
C THR A 87 3.36 38.21 10.23
N ALA A 88 2.94 38.94 9.20
CA ALA A 88 1.62 38.80 8.61
C ALA A 88 1.41 37.30 8.39
N THR A 89 0.36 36.74 8.99
CA THR A 89 0.00 35.34 8.73
C THR A 89 -0.14 35.19 7.22
N PRO A 90 0.61 34.27 6.60
CA PRO A 90 0.56 34.12 5.15
C PRO A 90 -0.88 33.82 4.75
N GLN A 91 -1.37 34.56 3.76
CA GLN A 91 -2.73 34.38 3.25
C GLN A 91 -2.92 32.93 2.81
N PRO A 92 -4.09 32.31 3.07
CA PRO A 92 -4.35 30.94 2.66
C PRO A 92 -4.28 30.83 1.13
N SER A 93 -3.82 29.68 0.63
CA SER A 93 -3.79 29.39 -0.80
C SER A 93 -5.20 29.38 -1.40
N ALA A 94 -5.31 29.48 -2.73
CA ALA A 94 -6.59 29.33 -3.42
C ALA A 94 -7.28 28.00 -3.09
N CYS A 95 -6.51 26.92 -2.91
CA CYS A 95 -7.06 25.63 -2.50
C CYS A 95 -7.69 25.72 -1.10
N ARG A 96 -6.97 26.28 -0.13
CA ARG A 96 -7.46 26.42 1.23
C ARG A 96 -8.65 27.37 1.35
N GLN A 97 -8.71 28.40 0.50
CA GLN A 97 -9.88 29.27 0.39
C GLN A 97 -11.09 28.54 -0.20
N ALA A 98 -10.86 27.64 -1.17
CA ALA A 98 -11.93 26.84 -1.78
C ALA A 98 -12.43 25.73 -0.85
N LEU A 99 -11.57 25.18 0.03
CA LEU A 99 -11.92 24.16 1.01
C LEU A 99 -12.62 24.79 2.23
N THR A 100 -13.82 25.33 1.99
CA THR A 100 -14.64 26.00 3.01
C THR A 100 -15.19 25.02 4.04
N GLU A 101 -15.68 25.56 5.18
CA GLU A 101 -16.39 24.80 6.22
C GLU A 101 -17.70 24.14 5.73
N GLU A 102 -18.20 24.49 4.54
CA GLU A 102 -19.33 23.81 3.90
C GLU A 102 -18.91 22.52 3.17
N ILE A 103 -17.61 22.36 2.92
CA ILE A 103 -17.02 21.21 2.22
C ILE A 103 -16.27 20.32 3.21
N ALA A 104 -15.44 20.88 4.08
CA ALA A 104 -14.65 20.12 5.04
C ALA A 104 -14.23 20.97 6.24
N ILE A 105 -14.07 20.31 7.39
CA ILE A 105 -13.36 20.85 8.56
C ILE A 105 -11.90 20.46 8.38
N ALA A 106 -11.10 21.41 7.92
CA ALA A 106 -9.71 21.18 7.53
C ALA A 106 -8.80 22.36 7.93
N PRO A 107 -8.56 22.59 9.23
CA PRO A 107 -7.70 23.67 9.69
C PRO A 107 -6.32 23.61 9.01
N SER A 108 -5.83 24.80 8.62
CA SER A 108 -4.47 24.96 8.10
C SER A 108 -3.45 24.60 9.16
N ILE A 109 -2.38 23.94 8.74
CA ILE A 109 -1.21 23.70 9.59
C ILE A 109 0.04 24.32 8.95
N PRO A 110 1.10 24.60 9.73
CA PRO A 110 2.36 25.09 9.17
C PRO A 110 2.96 24.11 8.16
N ASP A 111 3.74 24.64 7.23
CA ASP A 111 4.51 23.83 6.29
C ASP A 111 5.48 22.93 7.05
N ILE A 112 5.65 21.71 6.55
CA ILE A 112 6.56 20.72 7.14
C ILE A 112 7.73 20.54 6.17
N HIS A 113 8.95 20.75 6.68
CA HIS A 113 10.17 20.53 5.90
C HIS A 113 11.10 19.58 6.65
N GLY A 114 11.13 18.32 6.22
CA GLY A 114 12.01 17.29 6.74
C GLY A 114 13.09 16.87 5.73
N ALA A 115 14.01 16.02 6.18
CA ALA A 115 15.08 15.49 5.35
C ALA A 115 14.54 14.77 4.10
N GLY A 116 15.27 14.85 2.99
CA GLY A 116 14.93 14.14 1.75
C GLY A 116 13.65 14.64 1.06
N GLY A 117 13.18 15.86 1.38
CA GLY A 117 11.94 16.43 0.85
C GLY A 117 10.70 15.95 1.58
N CYS A 118 10.83 15.45 2.82
CA CYS A 118 9.66 15.11 3.62
C CYS A 118 8.83 16.35 3.96
N GLY A 119 7.52 16.17 3.99
CA GLY A 119 6.53 17.20 4.27
C GLY A 119 6.06 17.89 3.01
N GLY A 120 5.68 19.15 3.19
CA GLY A 120 5.10 19.93 2.14
C GLY A 120 4.62 21.28 2.61
N GLU A 121 4.22 22.04 1.62
CA GLU A 121 3.54 23.31 1.78
C GLU A 121 2.04 23.12 1.59
N ASP A 122 1.28 24.13 1.99
CA ASP A 122 -0.18 24.19 1.80
C ASP A 122 -0.90 23.03 2.49
N LEU A 123 -0.48 22.76 3.72
CA LEU A 123 -0.95 21.62 4.50
C LEU A 123 -2.21 21.96 5.31
N VAL A 124 -3.07 20.95 5.44
CA VAL A 124 -4.27 20.97 6.27
C VAL A 124 -4.34 19.71 7.12
N ARG A 125 -5.00 19.83 8.26
CA ARG A 125 -5.43 18.69 9.07
C ARG A 125 -6.90 18.42 8.76
N LEU A 126 -7.20 17.45 7.91
CA LEU A 126 -8.56 17.07 7.54
C LEU A 126 -9.21 16.27 8.68
N GLU A 127 -10.18 16.89 9.35
CA GLU A 127 -10.88 16.31 10.51
C GLU A 127 -12.24 15.73 10.14
N ALA A 128 -12.95 16.37 9.22
CA ALA A 128 -14.23 15.87 8.72
C ALA A 128 -14.55 16.40 7.33
N ILE A 129 -15.30 15.62 6.56
CA ILE A 129 -15.94 16.05 5.32
C ILE A 129 -17.38 16.43 5.64
N VAL A 130 -17.81 17.62 5.24
CA VAL A 130 -19.20 18.06 5.37
C VAL A 130 -19.95 17.61 4.12
N LEU A 131 -21.15 17.06 4.28
CA LEU A 131 -22.01 16.65 3.17
C LEU A 131 -22.98 17.78 2.79
N SER A 132 -23.66 17.66 1.65
CA SER A 132 -24.63 18.67 1.17
C SER A 132 -25.80 18.90 2.14
N ASP A 133 -26.13 17.92 2.97
CA ASP A 133 -27.15 18.01 4.02
C ASP A 133 -26.59 18.41 5.39
N LYS A 134 -25.37 18.94 5.42
CA LYS A 134 -24.64 19.43 6.61
C LYS A 134 -24.23 18.35 7.60
N ARG A 135 -24.48 17.06 7.33
CA ARG A 135 -23.91 15.96 8.13
C ARG A 135 -22.40 15.92 7.93
N LYS A 136 -21.69 15.46 8.97
CA LYS A 136 -20.23 15.37 8.98
C LYS A 136 -19.80 13.91 8.90
N VAL A 137 -18.92 13.60 7.97
CA VAL A 137 -18.17 12.35 7.89
C VAL A 137 -16.83 12.58 8.57
N ALA A 138 -16.64 12.03 9.76
CA ALA A 138 -15.41 12.20 10.51
C ALA A 138 -14.25 11.42 9.86
N VAL A 139 -13.07 12.03 9.71
CA VAL A 139 -11.85 11.33 9.31
C VAL A 139 -11.13 10.89 10.57
N LYS A 140 -10.94 9.57 10.73
CA LYS A 140 -10.46 8.98 12.00
C LYS A 140 -9.23 8.11 11.77
N PRO A 141 -8.06 8.47 12.34
CA PRO A 141 -7.74 9.77 12.94
C PRO A 141 -7.73 10.88 11.87
N ALA A 142 -7.72 12.15 12.31
CA ALA A 142 -7.62 13.28 11.39
C ALA A 142 -6.35 13.17 10.52
N ALA A 143 -6.48 13.41 9.22
CA ALA A 143 -5.40 13.21 8.25
C ALA A 143 -4.59 14.48 8.05
N ILE A 144 -3.25 14.38 8.03
CA ILE A 144 -2.39 15.48 7.61
C ILE A 144 -2.13 15.34 6.12
N LEU A 145 -2.61 16.30 5.34
CA LEU A 145 -2.59 16.25 3.88
C LEU A 145 -2.24 17.61 3.29
N ARG A 146 -1.66 17.63 2.09
CA ARG A 146 -1.70 18.81 1.22
C ARG A 146 -3.14 19.13 0.88
N CYS A 147 -3.46 20.42 0.77
CA CYS A 147 -4.82 20.87 0.52
C CYS A 147 -5.44 20.22 -0.73
N LYS A 148 -4.66 20.05 -1.81
CA LYS A 148 -5.15 19.38 -3.04
C LYS A 148 -5.58 17.93 -2.78
N MET A 149 -4.82 17.19 -1.97
CA MET A 149 -5.18 15.81 -1.60
C MET A 149 -6.41 15.79 -0.69
N ALA A 150 -6.48 16.70 0.30
CA ALA A 150 -7.67 16.84 1.16
C ALA A 150 -8.93 17.18 0.35
N SER A 151 -8.81 18.06 -0.65
CA SER A 151 -9.91 18.42 -1.56
C SER A 151 -10.36 17.22 -2.38
N ALA A 152 -9.42 16.45 -2.96
CA ALA A 152 -9.74 15.24 -3.71
C ALA A 152 -10.47 14.19 -2.85
N VAL A 153 -10.07 14.03 -1.58
CA VAL A 153 -10.75 13.15 -0.62
C VAL A 153 -12.15 13.68 -0.27
N ALA A 154 -12.29 14.97 -0.01
CA ALA A 154 -13.59 15.60 0.29
C ALA A 154 -14.57 15.44 -0.87
N ASP A 155 -14.13 15.75 -2.09
CA ASP A 155 -14.90 15.55 -3.31
C ASP A 155 -15.25 14.07 -3.51
N TRP A 156 -14.31 13.18 -3.19
CA TRP A 156 -14.54 11.75 -3.34
C TRP A 156 -15.67 11.22 -2.45
N ILE A 157 -15.61 11.57 -1.17
CA ILE A 157 -16.63 11.18 -0.19
C ILE A 157 -17.98 11.80 -0.52
N ARG A 158 -18.01 13.09 -0.87
CA ARG A 158 -19.27 13.81 -1.17
C ARG A 158 -19.95 13.30 -2.42
N SER A 159 -19.18 13.00 -3.47
CA SER A 159 -19.72 12.75 -4.81
C SER A 159 -19.99 11.27 -5.09
N ASP A 160 -19.22 10.35 -4.51
CA ASP A 160 -19.38 8.92 -4.81
C ASP A 160 -19.79 8.11 -3.58
N ILE A 161 -19.06 8.23 -2.46
CA ILE A 161 -19.26 7.33 -1.32
C ILE A 161 -20.56 7.63 -0.57
N ALA A 162 -20.84 8.91 -0.30
CA ALA A 162 -22.08 9.28 0.39
C ALA A 162 -23.34 8.85 -0.42
N PRO A 163 -23.45 9.11 -1.73
CA PRO A 163 -24.54 8.59 -2.55
C PRO A 163 -24.57 7.06 -2.63
N LEU A 164 -23.43 6.39 -2.74
CA LEU A 164 -23.34 4.92 -2.79
C LEU A 164 -23.93 4.27 -1.52
N VAL A 165 -23.57 4.80 -0.35
CA VAL A 165 -24.08 4.32 0.94
C VAL A 165 -25.56 4.66 1.12
N GLN A 166 -25.98 5.86 0.68
CA GLN A 166 -27.38 6.27 0.71
C GLN A 166 -28.27 5.40 -0.18
N GLY A 167 -27.79 5.01 -1.37
CA GLY A 167 -28.49 4.10 -2.28
C GLY A 167 -28.74 2.71 -1.68
N GLN A 168 -28.00 2.34 -0.64
CA GLN A 168 -28.17 1.10 0.11
C GLN A 168 -29.03 1.27 1.38
N GLY A 169 -29.63 2.46 1.57
CA GLY A 169 -30.44 2.79 2.74
C GLY A 169 -29.64 3.17 3.98
N GLY A 170 -28.31 3.36 3.85
CA GLY A 170 -27.43 3.76 4.94
C GLY A 170 -27.07 5.24 4.92
N ALA A 171 -26.23 5.64 5.87
CA ALA A 171 -25.60 6.95 5.90
C ALA A 171 -24.16 6.80 6.35
N ILE A 172 -23.21 7.35 5.59
CA ILE A 172 -21.81 7.39 6.01
C ILE A 172 -21.64 8.38 7.17
N SER A 173 -20.84 7.99 8.17
CA SER A 173 -20.56 8.76 9.38
C SER A 173 -19.06 8.94 9.63
N ALA A 174 -18.22 8.04 9.10
CA ALA A 174 -16.77 8.13 9.26
C ALA A 174 -15.99 7.54 8.08
N LEU A 175 -14.77 8.03 7.91
CA LEU A 175 -13.71 7.47 7.09
C LEU A 175 -12.61 6.96 8.02
N ASP A 176 -12.30 5.67 7.97
CA ASP A 176 -11.20 5.06 8.72
C ASP A 176 -9.89 5.28 7.95
N ASN A 177 -9.16 6.30 8.39
CA ASN A 177 -7.83 6.66 7.93
C ASN A 177 -6.81 5.75 8.62
N PHE A 178 -6.03 5.01 7.85
CA PHE A 178 -5.00 4.12 8.37
C PHE A 178 -3.65 4.82 8.47
N ASP A 179 -3.29 5.59 7.46
CA ASP A 179 -2.09 6.41 7.40
C ASP A 179 -2.33 7.60 6.46
N SER A 180 -1.70 8.74 6.75
CA SER A 180 -1.82 9.96 5.92
C SER A 180 -0.46 10.64 5.75
N PHE A 181 0.23 10.93 6.85
CA PHE A 181 1.55 11.55 6.83
C PHE A 181 2.55 10.77 7.69
N GLU A 182 3.59 10.26 7.04
CA GLU A 182 4.73 9.63 7.70
C GLU A 182 6.01 9.88 6.91
N CYS A 183 7.02 10.49 7.53
CA CYS A 183 8.33 10.74 6.90
C CYS A 183 9.13 9.46 6.71
N ARG A 184 8.85 8.71 5.63
CA ARG A 184 9.53 7.46 5.31
C ARG A 184 9.70 7.23 3.81
N GLY A 185 10.70 6.40 3.48
CA GLY A 185 10.83 5.82 2.15
C GLY A 185 9.64 4.93 1.78
N ARG A 186 9.41 4.76 0.48
CA ARG A 186 8.39 3.83 -0.04
C ARG A 186 8.58 2.45 0.57
N ASN A 187 7.47 1.81 0.92
CA ASN A 187 7.46 0.45 1.46
C ASN A 187 8.32 0.28 2.74
N ARG A 188 8.58 1.39 3.45
CA ARG A 188 9.48 1.46 4.63
C ARG A 188 10.92 0.98 4.34
N VAL A 189 11.34 1.00 3.07
CA VAL A 189 12.68 0.59 2.65
C VAL A 189 13.64 1.78 2.77
N ALA A 190 14.71 1.61 3.56
CA ALA A 190 15.74 2.63 3.71
C ALA A 190 16.45 2.90 2.38
N GLY A 191 16.62 4.19 2.03
CA GLY A 191 17.24 4.62 0.77
C GLY A 191 16.34 4.53 -0.46
N ALA A 192 15.10 4.04 -0.34
CA ALA A 192 14.11 4.12 -1.41
C ALA A 192 13.65 5.56 -1.64
N LEU A 193 13.01 5.80 -2.79
CA LEU A 193 12.33 7.07 -3.05
C LEU A 193 11.34 7.39 -1.92
N LEU A 194 11.17 8.68 -1.63
CA LEU A 194 10.21 9.15 -0.63
C LEU A 194 8.79 8.67 -0.99
N SER A 195 8.05 8.20 0.03
CA SER A 195 6.64 7.85 -0.11
C SER A 195 5.79 9.10 -0.34
N GLU A 196 4.64 8.96 -0.99
CA GLU A 196 3.68 10.05 -1.08
C GLU A 196 3.06 10.38 0.30
N HIS A 197 3.02 9.44 1.24
CA HIS A 197 2.74 9.74 2.65
C HIS A 197 3.78 10.70 3.23
N GLY A 198 5.06 10.50 2.90
CA GLY A 198 6.13 11.42 3.29
C GLY A 198 5.99 12.80 2.66
N ARG A 199 5.14 12.97 1.65
CA ARG A 199 4.83 14.26 1.01
C ARG A 199 3.47 14.82 1.44
N ALA A 200 2.80 14.20 2.41
CA ALA A 200 1.40 14.48 2.78
C ALA A 200 0.45 14.45 1.55
N ASN A 201 0.74 13.59 0.58
CA ASN A 201 0.03 13.50 -0.70
C ASN A 201 -0.62 12.13 -0.92
N ALA A 202 -0.78 11.35 0.16
CA ALA A 202 -1.39 10.04 0.15
C ALA A 202 -2.32 9.83 1.36
N LEU A 203 -3.25 8.89 1.22
CA LEU A 203 -4.17 8.46 2.25
C LEU A 203 -4.40 6.95 2.14
N ASP A 204 -4.21 6.23 3.23
CA ASP A 204 -4.57 4.82 3.35
C ASP A 204 -5.95 4.70 3.99
N VAL A 205 -6.86 3.99 3.34
CA VAL A 205 -8.25 3.83 3.78
C VAL A 205 -8.55 2.36 4.05
N ARG A 206 -9.06 2.05 5.25
CA ARG A 206 -9.50 0.68 5.59
C ARG A 206 -10.99 0.48 5.42
N ALA A 207 -11.78 1.45 5.89
CA ALA A 207 -13.22 1.27 6.02
C ALA A 207 -13.99 2.59 5.99
N PHE A 208 -15.29 2.46 5.74
CA PHE A 208 -16.27 3.51 6.01
C PHE A 208 -17.12 3.15 7.22
N GLY A 209 -17.26 4.06 8.17
CA GLY A 209 -18.22 3.94 9.27
C GLY A 209 -19.60 4.40 8.84
N LEU A 210 -20.64 3.70 9.28
CA LEU A 210 -22.04 4.02 9.02
C LEU A 210 -22.72 4.64 10.26
N ALA A 211 -23.80 5.36 10.05
CA ALA A 211 -24.57 6.00 11.11
C ALA A 211 -25.24 4.99 12.07
N ASP A 212 -25.46 3.76 11.62
CA ASP A 212 -26.00 2.66 12.44
C ASP A 212 -24.93 1.91 13.27
N GLY A 213 -23.69 2.40 13.23
CA GLY A 213 -22.54 1.82 13.96
C GLY A 213 -21.84 0.67 13.23
N LYS A 214 -22.34 0.23 12.07
CA LYS A 214 -21.63 -0.75 11.23
C LYS A 214 -20.45 -0.12 10.49
N SER A 215 -19.56 -0.96 9.98
CA SER A 215 -18.48 -0.56 9.09
C SER A 215 -18.51 -1.33 7.78
N ILE A 216 -18.05 -0.69 6.71
CA ILE A 216 -17.79 -1.29 5.41
C ILE A 216 -16.27 -1.35 5.28
N SER A 217 -15.67 -2.49 5.57
CA SER A 217 -14.23 -2.73 5.34
C SER A 217 -13.97 -2.98 3.85
N LEU A 218 -13.00 -2.29 3.28
CA LEU A 218 -12.70 -2.36 1.84
C LEU A 218 -12.00 -3.65 1.43
N THR A 219 -11.28 -4.28 2.37
CA THR A 219 -10.54 -5.53 2.13
C THR A 219 -11.29 -6.76 2.66
N ASP A 220 -12.39 -6.58 3.38
CA ASP A 220 -13.21 -7.69 3.87
C ASP A 220 -14.03 -8.33 2.74
N ARG A 221 -13.76 -9.61 2.50
CA ARG A 221 -14.43 -10.44 1.49
C ARG A 221 -15.91 -10.72 1.84
N SER A 222 -16.32 -10.51 3.09
CA SER A 222 -17.71 -10.59 3.53
C SER A 222 -18.56 -9.42 3.02
N VAL A 223 -17.94 -8.27 2.73
CA VAL A 223 -18.60 -7.12 2.11
C VAL A 223 -18.93 -7.45 0.66
N PRO A 224 -20.16 -7.15 0.17
CA PRO A 224 -20.57 -7.44 -1.19
C PRO A 224 -19.54 -6.99 -2.22
N ARG A 225 -19.11 -7.92 -3.09
CA ARG A 225 -18.12 -7.67 -4.12
C ARG A 225 -18.49 -6.48 -5.02
N SER A 226 -19.75 -6.39 -5.43
CA SER A 226 -20.26 -5.28 -6.27
C SER A 226 -20.10 -3.90 -5.63
N LEU A 227 -20.23 -3.82 -4.29
CA LEU A 227 -19.99 -2.58 -3.56
C LEU A 227 -18.50 -2.21 -3.64
N ARG A 228 -17.61 -3.15 -3.33
CA ARG A 228 -16.16 -2.94 -3.38
C ARG A 228 -15.69 -2.61 -4.80
N GLU A 229 -16.24 -3.23 -5.85
CA GLU A 229 -15.97 -2.88 -7.25
C GLU A 229 -16.45 -1.47 -7.60
N THR A 230 -17.59 -1.03 -7.06
CA THR A 230 -18.05 0.35 -7.26
C THR A 230 -17.10 1.35 -6.62
N VAL A 231 -16.60 1.04 -5.41
CA VAL A 231 -15.57 1.85 -4.74
C VAL A 231 -14.27 1.86 -5.54
N LEU A 232 -13.83 0.71 -6.06
CA LEU A 232 -12.64 0.59 -6.93
C LEU A 232 -12.74 1.54 -8.14
N HIS A 233 -13.83 1.48 -8.89
CA HIS A 233 -14.02 2.35 -10.05
C HIS A 233 -14.01 3.84 -9.66
N SER A 234 -14.64 4.17 -8.54
CA SER A 234 -14.68 5.52 -7.99
C SER A 234 -13.27 6.05 -7.68
N VAL A 235 -12.45 5.30 -6.93
CA VAL A 235 -11.10 5.74 -6.56
C VAL A 235 -10.17 5.82 -7.77
N CYS A 236 -10.22 4.87 -8.69
CA CYS A 236 -9.33 4.87 -9.86
C CYS A 236 -9.60 6.03 -10.83
N THR A 237 -10.86 6.51 -10.85
CA THR A 237 -11.22 7.71 -11.61
C THR A 237 -10.65 8.99 -10.99
N ARG A 238 -10.46 9.04 -9.67
CA ARG A 238 -10.03 10.25 -8.94
C ARG A 238 -8.53 10.32 -8.67
N PHE A 239 -7.95 9.24 -8.17
CA PHE A 239 -6.56 9.20 -7.70
C PHE A 239 -5.60 8.65 -8.75
N SER A 240 -4.38 9.20 -8.83
CA SER A 240 -3.40 8.78 -9.85
C SER A 240 -2.70 7.47 -9.49
N THR A 241 -2.66 7.11 -8.21
CA THR A 241 -2.24 5.79 -7.75
C THR A 241 -3.30 5.24 -6.79
N VAL A 242 -3.78 4.04 -7.08
CA VAL A 242 -4.63 3.23 -6.20
C VAL A 242 -3.96 1.87 -6.07
N LEU A 243 -3.62 1.49 -4.84
CA LEU A 243 -3.04 0.20 -4.49
C LEU A 243 -3.90 -0.46 -3.41
N GLY A 244 -4.12 -1.75 -3.52
CA GLY A 244 -4.89 -2.53 -2.56
C GLY A 244 -4.52 -4.01 -2.68
N PRO A 245 -5.34 -4.94 -2.15
CA PRO A 245 -5.07 -6.36 -2.24
C PRO A 245 -4.68 -6.79 -3.67
N GLY A 246 -3.62 -7.59 -3.81
CA GLY A 246 -3.11 -8.05 -5.11
C GLY A 246 -2.11 -7.11 -5.81
N SER A 247 -1.94 -5.85 -5.37
CA SER A 247 -0.91 -4.97 -5.95
C SER A 247 0.49 -5.32 -5.46
N ASP A 248 0.65 -5.44 -4.14
CA ASP A 248 1.83 -5.95 -3.45
C ASP A 248 1.47 -6.27 -1.99
N TRP A 249 2.40 -6.90 -1.26
CA TRP A 249 2.14 -7.36 0.10
C TRP A 249 1.92 -6.24 1.13
N TYR A 250 2.30 -5.00 0.83
CA TYR A 250 2.14 -3.89 1.76
C TYR A 250 0.71 -3.34 1.80
N HIS A 251 -0.11 -3.63 0.78
CA HIS A 251 -1.46 -3.06 0.61
C HIS A 251 -2.57 -4.11 0.70
N GLU A 252 -2.32 -5.25 1.36
CA GLU A 252 -3.31 -6.34 1.45
C GLU A 252 -4.46 -6.05 2.43
N ASP A 253 -4.30 -5.10 3.36
CA ASP A 253 -5.28 -4.81 4.41
C ASP A 253 -5.90 -3.41 4.34
N HIS A 254 -5.48 -2.56 3.39
CA HIS A 254 -6.01 -1.21 3.17
C HIS A 254 -5.92 -0.80 1.68
N ILE A 255 -6.55 0.32 1.34
CA ILE A 255 -6.46 0.93 0.01
C ILE A 255 -5.63 2.21 0.09
N HIS A 256 -4.45 2.22 -0.53
CA HIS A 256 -3.59 3.39 -0.67
C HIS A 256 -4.06 4.25 -1.84
N LEU A 257 -4.20 5.54 -1.59
CA LEU A 257 -4.64 6.55 -2.56
C LEU A 257 -3.61 7.68 -2.60
N ASP A 258 -3.08 8.03 -3.77
CA ASP A 258 -2.24 9.23 -3.92
C ASP A 258 -2.50 10.01 -5.22
N LEU A 259 -1.96 11.24 -5.24
CA LEU A 259 -1.95 12.15 -6.38
C LEU A 259 -0.55 12.31 -6.96
N MET A 260 0.27 11.26 -6.94
CA MET A 260 1.61 11.32 -7.54
C MET A 260 1.52 11.67 -9.02
N GLU A 261 2.25 12.69 -9.42
CA GLU A 261 2.41 13.05 -10.83
C GLU A 261 3.48 12.18 -11.48
N ARG A 262 3.18 11.65 -12.67
CA ARG A 262 4.07 10.78 -13.44
C ARG A 262 4.14 11.28 -14.87
N ARG A 263 5.20 10.87 -15.58
CA ARG A 263 5.36 11.18 -17.01
C ARG A 263 4.12 10.71 -17.79
N ASN A 264 3.68 11.53 -18.73
CA ASN A 264 2.52 11.29 -19.60
C ASN A 264 1.20 11.03 -18.82
N ASN A 265 1.06 11.56 -17.60
CA ASN A 265 -0.10 11.34 -16.74
C ASN A 265 -0.42 9.86 -16.51
N TYR A 266 0.61 9.00 -16.48
CA TYR A 266 0.43 7.59 -16.19
C TYR A 266 -0.23 7.39 -14.82
N ARG A 267 -1.26 6.55 -14.77
CA ARG A 267 -2.02 6.22 -13.56
C ARG A 267 -1.89 4.74 -13.23
N ILE A 268 -1.93 4.41 -11.95
CA ILE A 268 -1.92 3.04 -11.44
C ILE A 268 -3.24 2.80 -10.73
N CYS A 269 -3.93 1.73 -11.11
CA CYS A 269 -5.13 1.25 -10.44
C CYS A 269 -4.98 -0.27 -10.30
N GLN A 270 -4.51 -0.71 -9.13
CA GLN A 270 -4.24 -2.11 -8.82
C GLN A 270 -4.88 -2.45 -7.49
N TRP A 271 -6.04 -3.10 -7.54
CA TRP A 271 -6.74 -3.61 -6.37
C TRP A 271 -7.67 -4.72 -6.83
N ASP A 272 -7.31 -5.95 -6.48
CA ASP A 272 -8.09 -7.15 -6.75
C ASP A 272 -9.24 -7.26 -5.76
N VAL A 273 -10.47 -7.16 -6.28
CA VAL A 273 -11.68 -7.32 -5.48
C VAL A 273 -12.03 -8.79 -5.38
N TYR A 274 -11.45 -9.47 -4.38
CA TYR A 274 -11.65 -10.90 -4.19
C TYR A 274 -13.12 -11.28 -3.93
N ASP A 275 -13.52 -12.43 -4.47
CA ASP A 275 -14.80 -13.07 -4.18
C ASP A 275 -14.94 -13.43 -2.70
N PRO A 276 -16.16 -13.53 -2.14
CA PRO A 276 -16.35 -14.03 -0.78
C PRO A 276 -15.69 -15.41 -0.61
N LEU A 277 -15.17 -15.67 0.59
CA LEU A 277 -14.70 -17.02 0.93
C LEU A 277 -15.89 -18.00 0.86
N PRO A 278 -15.68 -19.23 0.37
CA PRO A 278 -16.74 -20.23 0.36
C PRO A 278 -17.18 -20.49 1.81
N GLN A 279 -18.49 -20.47 2.05
CA GLN A 279 -19.06 -20.66 3.39
C GLN A 279 -18.75 -22.05 3.96
N THR A 280 -18.58 -23.03 3.07
CA THR A 280 -18.11 -24.36 3.40
C THR A 280 -16.71 -24.49 2.84
N ALA A 281 -15.73 -24.80 3.70
CA ALA A 281 -14.40 -25.13 3.26
C ALA A 281 -14.49 -26.27 2.23
N PRO A 282 -13.82 -26.18 1.07
CA PRO A 282 -13.70 -27.32 0.18
C PRO A 282 -13.22 -28.51 1.00
N LEU A 283 -13.87 -29.66 0.83
CA LEU A 283 -13.41 -30.89 1.49
C LEU A 283 -11.92 -31.03 1.16
N LEU A 284 -11.10 -31.21 2.20
CA LEU A 284 -9.70 -31.55 1.98
C LEU A 284 -9.67 -32.75 1.03
N PRO A 285 -8.77 -32.75 0.03
CA PRO A 285 -8.55 -33.95 -0.75
C PRO A 285 -8.35 -35.13 0.20
N ALA A 286 -8.90 -36.30 -0.15
CA ALA A 286 -8.71 -37.50 0.64
C ALA A 286 -7.23 -37.66 0.99
N GLU A 287 -6.93 -38.09 2.22
CA GLU A 287 -5.57 -38.41 2.60
C GLU A 287 -4.97 -39.34 1.55
N ARG A 288 -3.71 -39.09 1.20
CA ARG A 288 -3.01 -39.93 0.26
C ARG A 288 -3.02 -41.36 0.82
N PRO A 289 -3.46 -42.36 0.04
CA PRO A 289 -3.34 -43.76 0.46
C PRO A 289 -1.89 -44.11 0.81
N GLU A 290 -1.67 -44.89 1.87
CA GLU A 290 -0.33 -45.34 2.29
C GLU A 290 0.41 -46.06 1.14
N GLU A 291 -0.31 -46.82 0.31
CA GLU A 291 0.21 -47.47 -0.90
C GLU A 291 0.61 -46.51 -2.04
N ALA A 292 0.25 -45.23 -1.97
CA ALA A 292 0.53 -44.32 -3.06
C ALA A 292 2.05 -44.07 -3.18
N PRO A 293 2.63 -44.16 -4.39
CA PRO A 293 4.05 -43.98 -4.57
C PRO A 293 4.50 -42.60 -4.05
N PRO A 294 5.74 -42.49 -3.55
CA PRO A 294 6.29 -41.23 -3.10
C PRO A 294 6.13 -40.17 -4.19
N ARG A 295 5.85 -38.91 -3.81
CA ARG A 295 5.82 -37.81 -4.79
C ARG A 295 7.15 -37.85 -5.54
N GLU A 296 7.09 -37.87 -6.87
CA GLU A 296 8.23 -37.48 -7.68
C GLU A 296 8.60 -36.06 -7.29
N VAL A 297 9.55 -35.96 -6.37
CA VAL A 297 10.30 -34.74 -6.16
C VAL A 297 11.21 -34.62 -7.37
N ALA A 298 11.17 -33.48 -8.05
CA ALA A 298 12.04 -33.22 -9.19
C ALA A 298 13.48 -33.57 -8.81
N ALA A 299 13.97 -34.70 -9.33
CA ALA A 299 15.31 -35.18 -9.02
C ALA A 299 16.30 -34.16 -9.57
N LYS A 300 17.08 -33.54 -8.69
CA LYS A 300 18.28 -32.82 -9.11
C LYS A 300 19.24 -33.88 -9.64
N SER A 301 19.41 -33.91 -10.95
CA SER A 301 20.44 -34.72 -11.60
C SER A 301 21.82 -34.17 -11.22
N ASP A 302 22.40 -34.69 -10.15
CA ASP A 302 23.86 -34.60 -9.94
C ASP A 302 24.51 -35.58 -10.92
N GLY A 303 24.74 -35.09 -12.14
CA GLY A 303 25.48 -35.80 -13.18
C GLY A 303 26.97 -35.85 -12.83
N GLY A 304 27.42 -36.97 -12.28
CA GLY A 304 28.83 -37.34 -12.25
C GLY A 304 29.36 -37.47 -13.68
N LYS A 305 30.43 -36.73 -13.97
CA LYS A 305 31.20 -36.85 -15.21
C LYS A 305 32.09 -38.09 -15.12
N ASP A 306 31.82 -39.09 -15.95
CA ASP A 306 32.85 -40.03 -16.40
C ASP A 306 33.24 -39.66 -17.84
N GLU A 307 34.53 -39.38 -18.02
CA GLU A 307 35.15 -39.15 -19.32
C GLU A 307 35.25 -40.46 -20.11
N ARG A 308 34.73 -40.47 -21.34
CA ARG A 308 35.37 -41.24 -22.41
C ARG A 308 35.09 -40.66 -23.81
N SER A 309 36.17 -40.08 -24.34
CA SER A 309 36.68 -40.18 -25.71
C SER A 309 35.86 -39.69 -26.91
N LYS A 310 36.43 -38.66 -27.56
CA LYS A 310 36.20 -38.19 -28.92
C LYS A 310 36.34 -39.28 -29.99
N ALA A 311 35.43 -39.29 -30.96
CA ALA A 311 35.65 -39.49 -32.40
C ALA A 311 34.39 -38.93 -33.11
N ASP A 312 34.44 -37.73 -33.67
CA ASP A 312 34.77 -37.39 -35.07
C ASP A 312 33.59 -37.55 -36.06
N THR A 313 33.28 -36.42 -36.73
CA THR A 313 32.61 -36.22 -38.05
C THR A 313 31.36 -37.06 -38.39
N SER A 314 30.19 -36.47 -38.68
CA SER A 314 29.88 -35.71 -39.90
C SER A 314 28.43 -35.20 -39.87
N LYS A 315 28.15 -34.02 -40.46
CA LYS A 315 26.82 -33.57 -40.89
C LYS A 315 26.87 -33.41 -42.42
N PRO A 316 25.85 -33.85 -43.16
CA PRO A 316 24.96 -32.90 -43.88
C PRO A 316 23.52 -33.46 -43.93
N ASP A 317 22.45 -32.83 -44.38
CA ASP A 317 21.95 -31.46 -44.59
C ASP A 317 20.41 -31.62 -44.76
N ASP A 318 19.71 -30.50 -44.75
CA ASP A 318 18.42 -30.23 -45.42
C ASP A 318 17.11 -30.96 -45.03
N GLY A 319 16.06 -30.15 -44.88
CA GLY A 319 14.68 -30.63 -44.93
C GLY A 319 13.63 -29.69 -44.31
N LYS A 320 13.39 -28.53 -44.90
CA LYS A 320 12.11 -27.80 -44.79
C LYS A 320 11.18 -28.26 -45.92
N PRO A 321 9.87 -28.43 -45.69
CA PRO A 321 8.87 -27.56 -46.35
C PRO A 321 7.76 -27.17 -45.34
N ASP A 322 7.37 -25.90 -45.19
CA ASP A 322 6.38 -25.15 -45.96
C ASP A 322 4.96 -25.76 -46.09
N ALA A 323 4.03 -25.09 -45.38
CA ALA A 323 2.73 -24.57 -45.80
C ALA A 323 1.63 -25.49 -46.41
N ALA A 324 0.48 -25.53 -45.71
CA ALA A 324 -0.90 -25.43 -46.24
C ALA A 324 -1.83 -25.16 -45.04
N ARG A 325 -2.51 -24.01 -44.86
CA ARG A 325 -3.65 -23.38 -45.58
C ARG A 325 -4.91 -24.27 -45.66
N SER A 326 -6.07 -23.62 -45.47
CA SER A 326 -7.49 -24.08 -45.58
C SER A 326 -8.13 -24.48 -44.24
N GLY A 327 -9.33 -24.08 -43.84
CA GLY A 327 -10.40 -23.19 -44.34
C GLY A 327 -11.33 -22.93 -43.14
N GLU A 328 -11.82 -21.71 -42.93
CA GLU A 328 -13.07 -21.15 -43.43
C GLU A 328 -14.37 -21.89 -43.02
N ALA A 329 -15.27 -21.09 -42.44
CA ALA A 329 -16.73 -21.21 -42.39
C ALA A 329 -17.40 -22.17 -41.38
N ALA A 330 -18.12 -21.54 -40.45
CA ALA A 330 -19.60 -21.51 -40.42
C ALA A 330 -20.20 -21.89 -39.06
N ALA A 331 -20.68 -20.86 -38.36
CA ALA A 331 -21.86 -20.99 -37.51
C ALA A 331 -23.10 -21.29 -38.38
N PRO A 332 -24.13 -21.91 -37.79
CA PRO A 332 -25.44 -21.29 -37.90
C PRO A 332 -26.22 -21.22 -36.58
N LYS A 333 -27.18 -20.31 -36.66
CA LYS A 333 -28.13 -19.81 -35.68
C LYS A 333 -29.10 -20.86 -35.14
N GLY A 334 -29.50 -20.65 -33.89
CA GLY A 334 -30.91 -20.35 -33.56
C GLY A 334 -31.83 -21.53 -33.23
N ALA A 335 -32.32 -21.55 -31.99
CA ALA A 335 -33.69 -21.93 -31.67
C ALA A 335 -34.10 -21.27 -30.35
N ALA A 336 -35.22 -20.56 -30.39
CA ALA A 336 -35.93 -20.00 -29.26
C ALA A 336 -36.86 -21.06 -28.66
N GLU A 337 -37.02 -21.09 -27.34
CA GLU A 337 -38.24 -21.60 -26.72
C GLU A 337 -38.45 -21.03 -25.31
N ALA A 338 -39.71 -21.11 -24.89
CA ALA A 338 -40.39 -20.18 -24.01
C ALA A 338 -40.40 -20.58 -22.51
N LYS A 339 -40.52 -19.55 -21.67
CA LYS A 339 -41.26 -19.41 -20.40
C LYS A 339 -41.43 -20.63 -19.48
N SER A 340 -41.03 -20.46 -18.21
CA SER A 340 -41.95 -20.54 -17.05
C SER A 340 -41.28 -20.04 -15.75
N GLN A 341 -41.93 -19.09 -15.07
CA GLN A 341 -41.68 -18.75 -13.65
C GLN A 341 -42.18 -19.88 -12.73
N PRO A 342 -41.71 -19.91 -11.47
CA PRO A 342 -42.69 -20.02 -10.40
C PRO A 342 -42.49 -19.04 -9.25
N THR A 343 -43.64 -18.78 -8.65
CA THR A 343 -44.03 -17.82 -7.64
C THR A 343 -43.44 -18.02 -6.24
N LYS A 344 -43.28 -16.89 -5.56
CA LYS A 344 -43.12 -16.69 -4.11
C LYS A 344 -44.02 -17.61 -3.26
N LYS A 345 -43.44 -18.26 -2.24
CA LYS A 345 -44.18 -18.65 -1.02
C LYS A 345 -43.47 -18.12 0.24
N ARG A 346 -44.14 -17.12 0.80
CA ARG A 346 -43.99 -16.53 2.14
C ARG A 346 -44.29 -17.61 3.19
N ARG A 347 -43.37 -17.83 4.15
CA ARG A 347 -43.66 -18.62 5.36
C ARG A 347 -43.46 -17.75 6.58
N GLN A 348 -44.58 -17.56 7.30
CA GLN A 348 -44.69 -16.77 8.51
C GLN A 348 -44.10 -17.52 9.71
N SER A 349 -43.48 -16.72 10.58
CA SER A 349 -43.29 -16.86 12.03
C SER A 349 -44.04 -17.98 12.75
N ARG A 350 -43.33 -18.69 13.63
CA ARG A 350 -43.80 -19.10 14.97
C ARG A 350 -42.60 -19.46 15.87
N ARG A 351 -42.38 -18.62 16.89
CA ARG A 351 -41.74 -18.94 18.18
C ARG A 351 -42.82 -19.53 19.12
N PRO A 352 -42.46 -20.24 20.20
CA PRO A 352 -41.87 -19.63 21.41
C PRO A 352 -40.34 -19.66 21.47
#